data_AF-A0A2N0NJV9-F1
#
_entry.id   AF-A0A2N0NJV9-F1
#
_cell.length_a   1.000
_cell.length_b   1.000
_cell.length_c   1.000
_cell.angle_alpha   90.00
_cell.angle_beta   90.00
_cell.angle_gamma   90.00
#
_symmetry.space_group_name_H-M   'P 1'
#
loop_
_entity.id
_entity.type
_entity.pdbx_description
1 polymer ?
#
loop_
_entity_poly.entity_id
_entity_poly.type
_entity_poly.pdbx_seq_one_letter_code
_entity_poly.pdbx_strand_id
1 'polypeptide(L)'
;MYPHIDNLMDLLVKSQLNALSALFNTDILRPIAIQKLDILTQELWYPGIPRDTNKYIGKISSPSYLSKSLSLLQQYQIHLDPTISYGIIGGHTPIVEYLPNLSSNDYKSLRNKRIMYIDQLVSADGNYLLTWNEVKRLNNNNFKGPKPNWFKLLENDFTLSNYRTLTHPLNDNYTIPTRLQQIPDRSLGNHKKRNEWTYHWDARLQICIIGKTYIQDTDTHSSITIMEHYLPYNNSLIPNNVSVQSSHSLPLILTPCPGCHLNDHSLILQDARIKCSISMRTNRLSTFNTFNHLNQEHKRFKNLPLSKYYVSTKPLHQIRHSAYSIYLSQHHVNIVTPITTTLEIPPSHDQNHVLRQLSSVIDSALLCDDNIKLILIEIASKFFSFTNFQFYSDGSVSDIGTINSKSGFGWIQTDPLLPQVSFSGSTVFFPSSFKSESFAILTILLVLPPNATCEIFTDSQNCIDTFNQRLDSSSISPRRRLKQNNFLIWDLMMWLISHHHLTVQLRKVKGHSNNKANDQADALAKQGRYSLDPIINFQHGYEQQLTVTHQPSNNIWRHRLDLYQTMD
;
A
#
# COMPACT_ATOMS: atom_id res chain seq x y z
N MET A 1 -14.35 -4.89 45.07
CA MET A 1 -14.10 -5.36 43.70
C MET A 1 -14.45 -4.19 42.79
N TYR A 2 -13.47 -3.68 42.04
CA TYR A 2 -13.38 -2.32 41.46
C TYR A 2 -14.72 -1.63 41.07
N PRO A 3 -15.13 -0.55 41.76
CA PRO A 3 -16.43 0.11 41.55
C PRO A 3 -16.52 1.05 40.32
N HIS A 4 -15.50 1.09 39.46
CA HIS A 4 -15.40 2.04 38.34
C HIS A 4 -15.13 1.39 36.97
N ILE A 5 -15.40 0.10 36.81
CA ILE A 5 -15.34 -0.55 35.48
C ILE A 5 -16.76 -0.62 34.93
N ASP A 6 -17.18 0.42 34.21
CA ASP A 6 -18.53 0.50 33.62
C ASP A 6 -18.73 -0.54 32.50
N ASN A 7 -17.66 -0.92 31.78
CA ASN A 7 -17.69 -2.01 30.80
C ASN A 7 -16.30 -2.58 30.52
N LEU A 8 -16.04 -3.82 30.98
CA LEU A 8 -14.76 -4.51 30.78
C LEU A 8 -14.41 -4.70 29.29
N MET A 9 -15.41 -4.94 28.43
CA MET A 9 -15.17 -5.15 26.99
C MET A 9 -14.67 -3.89 26.31
N ASP A 10 -15.19 -2.72 26.69
CA ASP A 10 -14.75 -1.45 26.14
C ASP A 10 -13.31 -1.13 26.56
N LEU A 11 -12.94 -1.46 27.80
CA LEU A 11 -11.55 -1.34 28.27
C LEU A 11 -10.61 -2.29 27.51
N LEU A 12 -11.05 -3.52 27.22
CA LEU A 12 -10.26 -4.46 26.43
C LEU A 12 -10.06 -3.95 24.99
N VAL A 13 -11.10 -3.44 24.34
CA VAL A 13 -11.04 -2.84 23.00
C VAL A 13 -10.09 -1.65 22.97
N LYS A 14 -10.21 -0.72 23.92
CA LYS A 14 -9.30 0.43 24.06
C LYS A 14 -7.84 -0.03 24.23
N SER A 15 -7.61 -1.03 25.08
CA SER A 15 -6.28 -1.60 25.30
C SER A 15 -5.71 -2.23 24.02
N GLN A 16 -6.50 -3.00 23.27
CA GLN A 16 -6.07 -3.59 22.00
C GLN A 16 -5.78 -2.52 20.95
N LEU A 17 -6.61 -1.49 20.84
CA LEU A 17 -6.42 -0.39 19.90
C LEU A 17 -5.11 0.36 20.18
N ASN A 18 -4.82 0.66 21.44
CA ASN A 18 -3.56 1.29 21.84
C ASN A 18 -2.35 0.40 21.53
N ALA A 19 -2.44 -0.91 21.78
CA ALA A 19 -1.36 -1.85 21.48
C ALA A 19 -1.09 -1.97 19.97
N LEU A 20 -2.14 -2.03 19.15
CA LEU A 20 -2.00 -2.08 17.69
C LEU A 20 -1.53 -0.75 17.11
N SER A 21 -2.03 0.37 17.63
CA SER A 21 -1.54 1.70 17.27
C SER A 21 -0.05 1.82 17.56
N ALA A 22 0.40 1.43 18.76
CA ALA A 22 1.83 1.41 19.08
C ALA A 22 2.62 0.48 18.14
N LEU A 23 2.10 -0.71 17.84
CA LEU A 23 2.76 -1.68 16.96
C LEU A 23 2.97 -1.14 15.54
N PHE A 24 1.93 -0.53 14.94
CA PHE A 24 1.97 -0.09 13.55
C PHE A 24 2.59 1.30 13.37
N ASN A 25 2.59 2.16 14.40
CA ASN A 25 3.14 3.52 14.31
C ASN A 25 4.58 3.66 14.82
N THR A 26 5.07 2.72 15.63
CA THR A 26 6.43 2.81 16.17
C THR A 26 7.43 2.25 15.15
N ASP A 27 8.34 3.07 14.62
CA ASP A 27 9.28 2.65 13.57
C ASP A 27 10.17 1.47 13.97
N ILE A 28 10.56 1.42 15.25
CA ILE A 28 11.32 0.31 15.81
C ILE A 28 10.58 -1.02 15.65
N LEU A 29 9.26 -0.97 15.80
CA LEU A 29 8.38 -2.14 15.78
C LEU A 29 7.96 -2.49 14.35
N ARG A 30 8.29 -1.67 13.34
CA ARG A 30 7.94 -1.89 11.93
C ARG A 30 8.29 -3.30 11.43
N PRO A 31 9.47 -3.90 11.71
CA PRO A 31 9.75 -5.28 11.27
C PRO A 31 8.79 -6.30 11.91
N ILE A 32 8.40 -6.08 13.16
CA ILE A 32 7.43 -6.94 13.86
C ILE A 32 6.04 -6.75 13.26
N ALA A 33 5.64 -5.51 12.98
CA ALA A 33 4.37 -5.19 12.35
C ALA A 33 4.25 -5.85 10.96
N ILE A 34 5.29 -5.76 10.13
CA ILE A 34 5.36 -6.44 8.83
C ILE A 34 5.26 -7.95 9.01
N GLN A 35 6.01 -8.53 9.94
CA GLN A 35 5.91 -9.97 10.22
C GLN A 35 4.50 -10.40 10.65
N LYS A 36 3.79 -9.55 11.43
CA LYS A 36 2.40 -9.81 11.82
C LYS A 36 1.45 -9.72 10.62
N LEU A 37 1.67 -8.79 9.68
CA LEU A 37 0.93 -8.70 8.43
C LEU A 37 1.20 -9.91 7.52
N ASP A 38 2.43 -10.40 7.45
CA ASP A 38 2.78 -11.63 6.71
C ASP A 38 2.00 -12.84 7.26
N ILE A 39 1.98 -13.00 8.60
CA ILE A 39 1.22 -14.06 9.25
C ILE A 39 -0.27 -13.92 8.95
N LEU A 40 -0.84 -12.74 9.13
CA LEU A 40 -2.25 -12.45 8.85
C LEU A 40 -2.60 -12.79 7.39
N THR A 41 -1.73 -12.38 6.47
CA THR A 41 -1.86 -12.66 5.04
C THR A 41 -1.91 -14.16 4.79
N GLN A 42 -1.02 -14.95 5.40
CA GLN A 42 -1.02 -16.41 5.25
C GLN A 42 -2.27 -17.05 5.87
N GLU A 43 -2.70 -16.56 7.03
CA GLU A 43 -3.88 -17.04 7.75
C GLU A 43 -5.17 -16.84 6.96
N LEU A 44 -5.41 -15.62 6.48
CA LEU A 44 -6.62 -15.24 5.75
C LEU A 44 -6.52 -15.53 4.25
N TRP A 45 -5.30 -15.74 3.75
CA TRP A 45 -4.97 -15.79 2.32
C TRP A 45 -5.49 -14.54 1.58
N TYR A 46 -5.21 -13.38 2.16
CA TYR A 46 -5.68 -12.06 1.74
C TYR A 46 -4.50 -11.07 1.83
N PRO A 47 -4.30 -10.18 0.84
CA PRO A 47 -3.22 -9.21 0.89
C PRO A 47 -3.54 -8.07 1.87
N GLY A 48 -2.81 -8.04 3.00
CA GLY A 48 -2.99 -7.01 4.02
C GLY A 48 -4.16 -7.29 4.97
N ILE A 49 -4.84 -6.22 5.41
CA ILE A 49 -5.96 -6.31 6.35
C ILE A 49 -7.29 -6.22 5.56
N PRO A 50 -8.10 -7.29 5.52
CA PRO A 50 -9.41 -7.22 4.87
C PRO A 50 -10.37 -6.32 5.65
N ARG A 51 -11.22 -5.58 4.92
CA ARG A 51 -12.28 -4.74 5.51
C ARG A 51 -13.24 -5.52 6.40
N ASP A 52 -13.55 -6.76 6.04
CA ASP A 52 -14.36 -7.68 6.83
C ASP A 52 -13.51 -8.87 7.26
N THR A 53 -12.81 -8.71 8.39
CA THR A 53 -11.97 -9.77 8.98
C THR A 53 -12.83 -10.93 9.50
N ASN A 54 -14.07 -10.65 9.95
CA ASN A 54 -14.97 -11.66 10.51
C ASN A 54 -15.42 -12.70 9.48
N LYS A 55 -15.52 -12.33 8.19
CA LYS A 55 -15.75 -13.26 7.07
C LYS A 55 -14.73 -14.40 7.00
N TYR A 56 -13.50 -14.15 7.44
CA TYR A 56 -12.39 -15.09 7.28
C TYR A 56 -11.97 -15.74 8.61
N ILE A 57 -12.09 -15.03 9.73
CA ILE A 57 -11.57 -15.47 11.04
C ILE A 57 -12.16 -16.81 11.51
N GLY A 58 -13.46 -17.03 11.27
CA GLY A 58 -14.16 -18.26 11.69
C GLY A 58 -13.68 -19.52 10.97
N LYS A 59 -12.88 -19.37 9.89
CA LYS A 59 -12.31 -20.48 9.12
C LYS A 59 -10.91 -20.88 9.59
N ILE A 60 -10.33 -20.16 10.56
CA ILE A 60 -8.98 -20.39 11.07
C ILE A 60 -9.04 -21.19 12.36
N SER A 61 -8.30 -22.30 12.42
CA SER A 61 -8.24 -23.16 13.62
C SER A 61 -7.53 -22.52 14.81
N SER A 62 -6.50 -21.72 14.54
CA SER A 62 -5.65 -21.09 15.57
C SER A 62 -5.25 -19.68 15.14
N PRO A 63 -6.16 -18.69 15.24
CA PRO A 63 -5.90 -17.34 14.77
C PRO A 63 -4.81 -16.66 15.60
N SER A 64 -3.94 -15.92 14.93
CA SER A 64 -2.91 -15.11 15.60
C SER A 64 -3.52 -14.01 16.47
N TYR A 65 -2.67 -13.41 17.32
CA TYR A 65 -3.05 -12.26 18.12
C TYR A 65 -3.63 -11.12 17.26
N LEU A 66 -2.99 -10.76 16.15
CA LEU A 66 -3.47 -9.68 15.27
C LEU A 66 -4.86 -10.01 14.71
N SER A 67 -5.06 -11.23 14.23
CA SER A 67 -6.34 -11.70 13.69
C SER A 67 -7.47 -11.65 14.73
N LYS A 68 -7.17 -12.05 15.98
CA LYS A 68 -8.12 -11.94 17.11
C LYS A 68 -8.43 -10.49 17.45
N SER A 69 -7.42 -9.63 17.52
CA SER A 69 -7.61 -8.22 17.84
C SER A 69 -8.40 -7.50 16.74
N LEU A 70 -8.15 -7.78 15.46
CA LEU A 70 -8.94 -7.24 14.34
C LEU A 70 -10.40 -7.69 14.39
N SER A 71 -10.65 -8.98 14.67
CA SER A 71 -12.01 -9.49 14.83
C SER A 71 -12.76 -8.80 15.99
N LEU A 72 -12.08 -8.54 17.10
CA LEU A 72 -12.65 -7.78 18.22
C LEU A 72 -12.96 -6.33 17.83
N LEU A 73 -12.03 -5.64 17.17
CA LEU A 73 -12.23 -4.25 16.71
C LEU A 73 -13.41 -4.14 15.73
N GLN A 74 -13.56 -5.12 14.84
CA GLN A 74 -14.66 -5.17 13.88
C GLN A 74 -16.04 -5.25 14.54
N GLN A 75 -16.17 -5.89 15.72
CA GLN A 75 -17.44 -5.91 16.47
C GLN A 75 -17.91 -4.50 16.83
N TYR A 76 -16.97 -3.54 16.92
CA TYR A 76 -17.19 -2.14 17.20
C TYR A 76 -17.15 -1.25 15.94
N GLN A 77 -17.14 -1.85 14.74
CA GLN A 77 -17.02 -1.14 13.45
C GLN A 77 -15.75 -0.27 13.35
N ILE A 78 -14.68 -0.68 14.05
CA ILE A 78 -13.38 -0.02 13.98
C ILE A 78 -12.54 -0.74 12.92
N HIS A 79 -12.10 0.01 11.91
CA HIS A 79 -11.20 -0.46 10.87
C HIS A 79 -9.79 0.10 11.10
N LEU A 80 -8.78 -0.74 10.84
CA LEU A 80 -7.37 -0.37 10.89
C LEU A 80 -6.80 -0.34 9.47
N ASP A 81 -6.32 0.83 9.05
CA ASP A 81 -5.64 1.01 7.78
C ASP A 81 -4.13 1.21 8.03
N PRO A 82 -3.30 0.16 7.89
CA PRO A 82 -1.89 0.27 8.24
C PRO A 82 -1.19 1.29 7.32
N THR A 83 -0.43 2.21 7.91
CA THR A 83 0.38 3.21 7.20
C THR A 83 1.66 2.62 6.62
N ILE A 84 2.00 1.40 7.00
CA ILE A 84 3.15 0.68 6.47
C ILE A 84 2.86 0.30 5.02
N SER A 85 3.72 0.73 4.10
CA SER A 85 3.71 0.24 2.72
C SER A 85 3.93 -1.28 2.73
N TYR A 86 2.85 -2.02 2.53
CA TYR A 86 2.81 -3.48 2.55
C TYR A 86 2.13 -3.96 1.26
N GLY A 87 2.94 -4.26 0.25
CA GLY A 87 2.47 -4.71 -1.06
C GLY A 87 2.92 -6.13 -1.33
N ILE A 88 1.96 -7.03 -1.61
CA ILE A 88 2.27 -8.39 -2.07
C ILE A 88 2.21 -8.40 -3.59
N ILE A 89 3.35 -8.73 -4.21
CA ILE A 89 3.44 -8.84 -5.66
C ILE A 89 2.53 -9.95 -6.20
N GLY A 90 1.99 -9.75 -7.40
CA GLY A 90 1.26 -10.79 -8.15
C GLY A 90 -0.12 -10.37 -8.65
N GLY A 91 -0.65 -9.24 -8.17
CA GLY A 91 -1.93 -8.68 -8.57
C GLY A 91 -2.44 -7.66 -7.55
N HIS A 92 -3.64 -7.16 -7.79
CA HIS A 92 -4.31 -6.22 -6.89
C HIS A 92 -5.62 -6.78 -6.35
N THR A 93 -6.27 -7.70 -7.07
CA THR A 93 -7.63 -8.15 -6.75
C THR A 93 -7.59 -9.51 -6.04
N PRO A 94 -7.90 -9.59 -4.73
CA PRO A 94 -7.78 -10.84 -3.97
C PRO A 94 -8.76 -11.91 -4.47
N ILE A 95 -8.28 -13.13 -4.73
CA ILE A 95 -9.11 -14.21 -5.28
C ILE A 95 -10.25 -14.63 -4.35
N VAL A 96 -10.06 -14.45 -3.04
CA VAL A 96 -11.04 -14.80 -2.00
C VAL A 96 -12.24 -13.82 -1.96
N GLU A 97 -12.13 -12.66 -2.62
CA GLU A 97 -13.27 -11.76 -2.83
C GLU A 97 -14.20 -12.29 -3.92
N TYR A 98 -13.63 -12.92 -4.95
CA TYR A 98 -14.39 -13.60 -6.02
C TYR A 98 -14.97 -14.93 -5.56
N LEU A 99 -14.33 -15.60 -4.60
CA LEU A 99 -14.75 -16.92 -4.12
C LEU A 99 -15.10 -16.88 -2.63
N PRO A 100 -16.32 -16.45 -2.25
CA PRO A 100 -16.69 -16.31 -0.84
C PRO A 100 -16.76 -17.64 -0.07
N ASN A 101 -17.09 -18.73 -0.77
CA ASN A 101 -17.42 -20.04 -0.18
C ASN A 101 -16.31 -21.09 -0.38
N LEU A 102 -15.05 -20.70 -0.14
CA LEU A 102 -13.91 -21.63 -0.21
C LEU A 102 -13.87 -22.59 0.99
N SER A 103 -13.64 -23.87 0.71
CA SER A 103 -13.37 -24.89 1.73
C SER A 103 -11.92 -24.85 2.21
N SER A 104 -11.60 -25.51 3.33
CA SER A 104 -10.22 -25.62 3.82
C SER A 104 -9.25 -26.27 2.79
N ASN A 105 -9.76 -27.24 2.01
CA ASN A 105 -9.00 -27.85 0.92
C ASN A 105 -8.73 -26.87 -0.24
N ASP A 106 -9.65 -25.95 -0.52
CA ASP A 106 -9.45 -24.93 -1.54
C ASP A 106 -8.38 -23.91 -1.12
N TYR A 107 -8.41 -23.43 0.13
CA TYR A 107 -7.34 -22.59 0.69
C TYR A 107 -5.98 -23.28 0.63
N LYS A 108 -5.90 -24.56 1.01
CA LYS A 108 -4.66 -25.35 0.89
C LYS A 108 -4.18 -25.44 -0.56
N SER A 109 -5.09 -25.64 -1.50
CA SER A 109 -4.80 -25.69 -2.93
C SER A 109 -4.27 -24.35 -3.46
N LEU A 110 -4.92 -23.23 -3.12
CA LEU A 110 -4.50 -21.87 -3.49
C LEU A 110 -3.11 -21.54 -2.93
N ARG A 111 -2.87 -21.85 -1.65
CA ARG A 111 -1.58 -21.69 -0.96
C ARG A 111 -0.45 -22.44 -1.64
N ASN A 112 -0.64 -23.73 -1.87
CA ASN A 112 0.35 -24.58 -2.54
C ASN A 112 0.67 -24.10 -3.97
N LYS A 113 -0.30 -23.45 -4.63
CA LYS A 113 -0.13 -22.90 -5.97
C LYS A 113 0.31 -21.44 -5.99
N ARG A 114 0.44 -20.79 -4.82
CA ARG A 114 0.77 -19.36 -4.67
C ARG A 114 -0.16 -18.46 -5.49
N ILE A 115 -1.45 -18.77 -5.49
CA ILE A 115 -2.49 -18.00 -6.17
C ILE A 115 -3.28 -17.22 -5.13
N MET A 116 -2.99 -15.92 -4.99
CA MET A 116 -3.66 -15.00 -4.06
C MET A 116 -4.56 -14.02 -4.79
N TYR A 117 -4.29 -13.75 -6.06
CA TYR A 117 -4.99 -12.75 -6.86
C TYR A 117 -5.68 -13.39 -8.07
N ILE A 118 -6.87 -12.88 -8.43
CA ILE A 118 -7.55 -13.29 -9.67
C ILE A 118 -6.77 -12.82 -10.91
N ASP A 119 -6.00 -11.75 -10.80
CA ASP A 119 -5.06 -11.23 -11.80
C ASP A 119 -4.13 -12.33 -12.36
N GLN A 120 -3.76 -13.30 -11.51
CA GLN A 120 -2.88 -14.41 -11.87
C GLN A 120 -3.56 -15.46 -12.78
N LEU A 121 -4.88 -15.36 -12.97
CA LEU A 121 -5.71 -16.34 -13.67
C LEU A 121 -6.42 -15.77 -14.90
N VAL A 122 -6.24 -14.49 -15.18
CA VAL A 122 -6.93 -13.78 -16.27
C VAL A 122 -5.95 -13.34 -17.36
N SER A 123 -6.48 -12.92 -18.50
CA SER A 123 -5.70 -12.29 -19.56
C SER A 123 -5.16 -10.93 -19.14
N ALA A 124 -4.11 -10.46 -19.83
CA ALA A 124 -3.41 -9.22 -19.50
C ALA A 124 -4.30 -7.96 -19.52
N ASP A 125 -5.40 -7.99 -20.29
CA ASP A 125 -6.41 -6.93 -20.35
C ASP A 125 -7.50 -7.07 -19.28
N GLY A 126 -7.38 -8.02 -18.35
CA GLY A 126 -8.33 -8.20 -17.25
C GLY A 126 -9.72 -8.71 -17.65
N ASN A 127 -9.96 -9.04 -18.92
CA ASN A 127 -11.32 -9.32 -19.44
C ASN A 127 -11.68 -10.80 -19.51
N TYR A 128 -10.71 -11.71 -19.60
CA TYR A 128 -10.96 -13.12 -19.90
C TYR A 128 -10.26 -14.06 -18.92
N LEU A 129 -10.99 -15.04 -18.40
CA LEU A 129 -10.41 -16.10 -17.58
C LEU A 129 -9.57 -17.04 -18.47
N LEU A 130 -8.34 -17.34 -18.04
CA LEU A 130 -7.49 -18.30 -18.73
C LEU A 130 -8.06 -19.72 -18.61
N THR A 131 -7.69 -20.62 -19.52
CA THR A 131 -7.94 -22.05 -19.31
C THR A 131 -7.01 -22.61 -18.24
N TRP A 132 -7.42 -23.68 -17.56
CA TRP A 132 -6.55 -24.32 -16.56
C TRP A 132 -5.21 -24.79 -17.16
N ASN A 133 -5.20 -25.23 -18.42
CA ASN A 133 -3.97 -25.62 -19.10
C ASN A 133 -3.05 -24.42 -19.37
N GLU A 134 -3.61 -23.26 -19.71
CA GLU A 134 -2.83 -22.02 -19.83
C GLU A 134 -2.28 -21.60 -18.47
N VAL A 135 -3.07 -21.66 -17.40
CA VAL A 135 -2.61 -21.40 -16.04
C VAL A 135 -1.46 -22.34 -15.66
N LYS A 136 -1.55 -23.64 -15.94
CA LYS A 136 -0.44 -24.59 -15.73
C LYS A 136 0.81 -24.17 -16.51
N ARG A 137 0.66 -23.91 -17.81
CA ARG A 137 1.76 -23.56 -18.70
C ARG A 137 2.48 -22.30 -18.23
N LEU A 138 1.72 -21.28 -17.81
CA LEU A 138 2.25 -20.01 -17.30
C LEU A 138 2.91 -20.12 -15.92
N ASN A 139 2.75 -21.26 -15.24
CA ASN A 139 3.37 -21.57 -13.96
C ASN A 139 4.38 -22.73 -14.11
N ASN A 140 5.06 -22.82 -15.26
CA ASN A 140 6.05 -23.85 -15.60
C ASN A 140 5.57 -25.29 -15.42
N ASN A 141 4.27 -25.52 -15.59
CA ASN A 141 3.63 -26.81 -15.34
C ASN A 141 3.86 -27.37 -13.92
N ASN A 142 4.24 -26.51 -12.96
CA ASN A 142 4.44 -26.90 -11.55
C ASN A 142 3.13 -27.39 -10.90
N PHE A 143 1.98 -27.00 -11.47
CA PHE A 143 0.68 -27.42 -10.99
C PHE A 143 0.31 -28.82 -11.49
N LYS A 144 0.62 -29.82 -10.67
CA LYS A 144 0.24 -31.23 -10.90
C LYS A 144 -1.23 -31.50 -10.55
N GLY A 145 -1.78 -32.56 -11.15
CA GLY A 145 -3.12 -33.07 -10.86
C GLY A 145 -4.27 -32.50 -11.70
N PRO A 146 -5.52 -32.90 -11.38
CA PRO A 146 -6.72 -32.46 -12.07
C PRO A 146 -7.01 -30.96 -11.84
N LYS A 147 -7.96 -30.42 -12.60
CA LYS A 147 -8.48 -29.07 -12.41
C LYS A 147 -9.12 -28.94 -11.01
N PRO A 148 -8.65 -28.00 -10.15
CA PRO A 148 -9.22 -27.78 -8.82
C PRO A 148 -10.70 -27.37 -8.87
N ASN A 149 -11.45 -27.70 -7.82
CA ASN A 149 -12.88 -27.34 -7.73
C ASN A 149 -13.09 -25.83 -7.65
N TRP A 150 -12.30 -25.11 -6.86
CA TRP A 150 -12.35 -23.63 -6.82
C TRP A 150 -12.18 -22.98 -8.21
N PHE A 151 -11.41 -23.59 -9.12
CA PHE A 151 -11.25 -23.08 -10.48
C PHE A 151 -12.47 -23.38 -11.36
N LYS A 152 -13.14 -24.51 -11.14
CA LYS A 152 -14.41 -24.83 -11.82
C LYS A 152 -15.52 -23.86 -11.39
N LEU A 153 -15.55 -23.48 -10.11
CA LEU A 153 -16.47 -22.45 -9.62
C LEU A 153 -16.23 -21.11 -10.33
N LEU A 154 -14.98 -20.68 -10.47
CA LEU A 154 -14.65 -19.49 -11.28
C LEU A 154 -15.15 -19.59 -12.73
N GLU A 155 -14.96 -20.74 -13.37
CA GLU A 155 -15.43 -20.95 -14.74
C GLU A 155 -16.96 -20.87 -14.86
N ASN A 156 -17.69 -21.48 -13.92
CA ASN A 156 -19.13 -21.62 -14.01
C ASN A 156 -19.87 -20.35 -13.56
N ASP A 157 -19.40 -19.71 -12.50
CA ASP A 157 -20.15 -18.66 -11.80
C ASP A 157 -19.71 -17.25 -12.20
N PHE A 158 -18.50 -17.11 -12.78
CA PHE A 158 -17.87 -15.81 -13.06
C PHE A 158 -17.47 -15.62 -14.52
N THR A 159 -18.00 -16.43 -15.44
CA THR A 159 -17.85 -16.20 -16.88
C THR A 159 -19.19 -16.14 -17.61
N LEU A 160 -19.30 -15.25 -18.59
CA LEU A 160 -20.54 -14.97 -19.34
C LEU A 160 -20.69 -15.83 -20.60
N SER A 161 -19.62 -16.48 -21.06
CA SER A 161 -19.60 -17.09 -22.39
C SER A 161 -18.64 -18.28 -22.48
N ASN A 162 -18.83 -19.09 -23.53
CA ASN A 162 -17.88 -20.13 -23.92
C ASN A 162 -16.49 -19.57 -24.29
N TYR A 163 -16.37 -18.25 -24.44
CA TYR A 163 -15.13 -17.51 -24.67
C TYR A 163 -14.48 -17.01 -23.36
N ARG A 164 -15.03 -17.39 -22.20
CA ARG A 164 -14.49 -17.12 -20.85
C ARG A 164 -14.38 -15.63 -20.50
N THR A 165 -15.26 -14.81 -21.08
CA THR A 165 -15.40 -13.39 -20.70
C THR A 165 -15.82 -13.32 -19.24
N LEU A 166 -15.12 -12.54 -18.42
CA LEU A 166 -15.48 -12.36 -17.01
C LEU A 166 -16.80 -11.61 -16.87
N THR A 167 -17.56 -11.94 -15.83
CA THR A 167 -18.75 -11.16 -15.42
C THR A 167 -18.36 -9.76 -14.93
N HIS A 168 -17.21 -9.66 -14.27
CA HIS A 168 -16.62 -8.42 -13.77
C HIS A 168 -15.16 -8.34 -14.23
N PRO A 169 -14.87 -7.60 -15.33
CA PRO A 169 -13.52 -7.35 -15.78
C PRO A 169 -12.67 -6.62 -14.72
N LEU A 170 -11.36 -6.85 -14.73
CA LEU A 170 -10.42 -6.10 -13.91
C LEU A 170 -10.06 -4.78 -14.59
N ASN A 171 -10.22 -3.66 -13.89
CA ASN A 171 -10.07 -2.31 -14.45
C ASN A 171 -8.63 -1.78 -14.43
N ASP A 172 -7.74 -2.40 -13.65
CA ASP A 172 -6.37 -1.91 -13.49
C ASP A 172 -5.44 -2.44 -14.59
N ASN A 173 -4.58 -1.55 -15.10
CA ASN A 173 -3.52 -1.89 -16.05
C ASN A 173 -2.52 -2.85 -15.39
N TYR A 174 -2.80 -4.15 -15.51
CA TYR A 174 -1.95 -5.19 -14.96
C TYR A 174 -0.66 -5.30 -15.78
N THR A 175 0.47 -5.00 -15.14
CA THR A 175 1.78 -5.41 -15.65
C THR A 175 1.89 -6.92 -15.54
N ILE A 176 1.88 -7.60 -16.69
CA ILE A 176 2.07 -9.05 -16.82
C ILE A 176 3.27 -9.47 -15.95
N PRO A 177 3.09 -10.28 -14.90
CA PRO A 177 4.19 -10.74 -14.07
C PRO A 177 5.26 -11.36 -14.95
N THR A 178 6.52 -11.05 -14.66
CA THR A 178 7.71 -11.56 -15.34
C THR A 178 7.69 -13.09 -15.49
N ARG A 179 7.05 -13.81 -14.55
CA ARG A 179 6.81 -15.26 -14.65
C ARG A 179 5.86 -15.68 -15.79
N LEU A 180 4.85 -14.88 -16.13
CA LEU A 180 3.96 -15.12 -17.30
C LEU A 180 4.65 -14.80 -18.63
N GLN A 181 5.86 -14.22 -18.59
CA GLN A 181 6.73 -13.98 -19.74
C GLN A 181 7.67 -15.17 -20.00
N GLN A 182 7.70 -16.18 -19.11
CA GLN A 182 8.56 -17.34 -19.29
C GLN A 182 8.16 -18.15 -20.52
N ILE A 183 9.17 -18.42 -21.34
CA ILE A 183 9.07 -19.19 -22.57
C ILE A 183 9.04 -20.67 -22.14
N PRO A 184 8.00 -21.46 -22.49
CA PRO A 184 7.97 -22.88 -22.15
C PRO A 184 9.14 -23.63 -22.82
N ASP A 185 9.59 -24.73 -22.20
CA ASP A 185 10.65 -25.60 -22.72
C ASP A 185 10.37 -26.04 -24.16
N ARG A 186 11.38 -25.89 -25.03
CA ARG A 186 11.26 -26.10 -26.47
C ARG A 186 11.86 -27.44 -26.89
N SER A 187 11.17 -28.15 -27.78
CA SER A 187 11.78 -29.21 -28.58
C SER A 187 12.61 -28.55 -29.69
N LEU A 188 13.93 -28.65 -29.62
CA LEU A 188 14.83 -28.08 -30.64
C LEU A 188 14.63 -28.75 -32.01
N GLY A 189 14.91 -28.00 -33.08
CA GLY A 189 14.89 -28.48 -34.46
C GLY A 189 13.59 -28.22 -35.23
N ASN A 190 13.46 -28.89 -36.38
CA ASN A 190 12.37 -28.69 -37.34
C ASN A 190 11.19 -29.62 -37.05
N HIS A 191 10.02 -29.03 -36.79
CA HIS A 191 8.79 -29.73 -36.43
C HIS A 191 7.68 -29.39 -37.42
N LYS A 192 7.10 -30.42 -38.05
CA LYS A 192 5.83 -30.29 -38.78
C LYS A 192 4.68 -30.21 -37.78
N LYS A 193 3.96 -29.10 -37.78
CA LYS A 193 2.79 -28.89 -36.91
C LYS A 193 1.51 -29.21 -37.67
N ARG A 194 0.58 -29.89 -37.00
CA ARG A 194 -0.76 -30.13 -37.52
C ARG A 194 -1.76 -29.43 -36.61
N ASN A 195 -2.56 -28.52 -37.18
CA ASN A 195 -3.63 -27.78 -36.49
C ASN A 195 -3.19 -26.84 -35.37
N GLU A 196 -1.95 -26.36 -35.40
CA GLU A 196 -1.49 -25.31 -34.49
C GLU A 196 -1.81 -23.94 -35.08
N TRP A 197 -2.46 -23.09 -34.30
CA TRP A 197 -2.76 -21.71 -34.69
C TRP A 197 -1.90 -20.74 -33.92
N THR A 198 -1.30 -19.80 -34.64
CA THR A 198 -0.36 -18.82 -34.12
C THR A 198 -0.78 -17.41 -34.47
N TYR A 199 -0.31 -16.46 -33.66
CA TYR A 199 -0.58 -15.04 -33.87
C TYR A 199 0.58 -14.17 -33.38
N HIS A 200 0.84 -13.08 -34.10
CA HIS A 200 1.99 -12.21 -33.88
C HIS A 200 1.65 -10.75 -34.17
N TRP A 201 2.34 -9.83 -33.52
CA TRP A 201 2.21 -8.40 -33.83
C TRP A 201 3.22 -8.01 -34.91
N ASP A 202 2.74 -7.39 -35.99
CA ASP A 202 3.59 -6.78 -37.01
C ASP A 202 3.71 -5.28 -36.71
N ALA A 203 4.91 -4.86 -36.32
CA ALA A 203 5.19 -3.47 -35.95
C ALA A 203 5.16 -2.50 -37.15
N ARG A 204 5.45 -2.98 -38.36
CA ARG A 204 5.47 -2.13 -39.57
C ARG A 204 4.06 -1.77 -40.00
N LEU A 205 3.13 -2.71 -39.90
CA LEU A 205 1.75 -2.56 -40.31
C LEU A 205 0.80 -2.22 -39.15
N GLN A 206 1.26 -2.33 -37.90
CA GLN A 206 0.45 -2.13 -36.70
C GLN A 206 -0.79 -3.04 -36.66
N ILE A 207 -0.63 -4.30 -37.09
CA ILE A 207 -1.68 -5.31 -37.13
C ILE A 207 -1.25 -6.60 -36.44
N CYS A 208 -2.24 -7.39 -36.00
CA CYS A 208 -2.01 -8.75 -35.57
C CYS A 208 -2.13 -9.71 -36.76
N ILE A 209 -1.05 -10.40 -37.10
CA ILE A 209 -1.02 -11.47 -38.09
C ILE A 209 -1.48 -12.76 -37.41
N ILE A 210 -2.40 -13.50 -38.05
CA ILE A 210 -2.96 -14.76 -37.54
C ILE A 210 -2.78 -15.83 -38.61
N GLY A 211 -2.30 -17.02 -38.23
CA GLY A 211 -2.07 -18.07 -39.19
C GLY A 211 -2.14 -19.48 -38.60
N LYS A 212 -2.23 -20.45 -39.50
CA LYS A 212 -2.13 -21.87 -39.19
C LYS A 212 -0.70 -22.34 -39.46
N THR A 213 0.02 -22.69 -38.41
CA THR A 213 1.41 -23.16 -38.49
C THR A 213 1.48 -24.51 -39.19
N TYR A 214 2.41 -24.66 -40.14
CA TYR A 214 2.70 -25.94 -40.79
C TYR A 214 4.13 -26.42 -40.55
N ILE A 215 5.12 -25.51 -40.53
CA ILE A 215 6.51 -25.78 -40.19
C ILE A 215 6.93 -24.82 -39.09
N GLN A 216 7.62 -25.35 -38.09
CA GLN A 216 8.28 -24.57 -37.08
C GLN A 216 9.71 -25.07 -36.91
N ASP A 217 10.67 -24.20 -37.15
CA ASP A 217 12.07 -24.45 -36.88
C ASP A 217 12.47 -23.69 -35.61
N THR A 218 12.96 -24.41 -34.60
CA THR A 218 13.17 -23.85 -33.27
C THR A 218 14.61 -24.01 -32.81
N ASP A 219 15.24 -22.86 -32.59
CA ASP A 219 16.56 -22.73 -32.00
C ASP A 219 16.47 -22.40 -30.50
N THR A 220 17.63 -22.27 -29.86
CA THR A 220 17.78 -21.94 -28.42
C THR A 220 17.10 -20.63 -28.02
N HIS A 221 17.10 -19.62 -28.90
CA HIS A 221 16.60 -18.28 -28.57
C HIS A 221 15.40 -17.81 -29.43
N SER A 222 15.16 -18.43 -30.59
CA SER A 222 14.11 -18.00 -31.52
C SER A 222 13.47 -19.17 -32.25
N SER A 223 12.24 -19.00 -32.72
CA SER A 223 11.58 -19.94 -33.63
C SER A 223 11.22 -19.23 -34.92
N ILE A 224 11.55 -19.83 -36.06
CA ILE A 224 11.01 -19.44 -37.36
C ILE A 224 9.73 -20.27 -37.57
N THR A 225 8.61 -19.58 -37.65
CA THR A 225 7.29 -20.18 -37.84
C THR A 225 6.81 -19.84 -39.23
N ILE A 226 6.52 -20.88 -40.01
CA ILE A 226 5.93 -20.73 -41.32
C ILE A 226 4.46 -21.15 -41.26
N MET A 227 3.58 -20.25 -41.70
CA MET A 227 2.14 -20.36 -41.50
C MET A 227 1.33 -20.04 -42.77
N GLU A 228 0.18 -20.71 -42.93
CA GLU A 228 -0.89 -20.29 -43.85
C GLU A 228 -1.61 -19.09 -43.21
N HIS A 229 -1.69 -17.95 -43.91
CA HIS A 229 -2.26 -16.72 -43.38
C HIS A 229 -3.80 -16.74 -43.40
N TYR A 230 -4.43 -16.31 -42.30
CA TYR A 230 -5.88 -16.21 -42.16
C TYR A 230 -6.31 -14.81 -41.73
N LEU A 231 -7.45 -14.36 -42.27
CA LEU A 231 -8.03 -13.06 -41.98
C LEU A 231 -9.27 -13.20 -41.09
N PRO A 232 -9.48 -12.29 -40.13
CA PRO A 232 -10.77 -12.14 -39.44
C PRO A 232 -11.88 -11.88 -40.46
N TYR A 233 -12.96 -12.67 -40.40
CA TYR A 233 -14.16 -12.42 -41.18
C TYR A 233 -14.88 -11.18 -40.64
N ASN A 234 -15.39 -10.33 -41.54
CA ASN A 234 -16.00 -9.06 -41.14
C ASN A 234 -17.34 -9.28 -40.42
N ASN A 235 -17.42 -8.85 -39.16
CA ASN A 235 -18.57 -9.10 -38.27
C ASN A 235 -19.87 -8.40 -38.71
N SER A 236 -19.80 -7.42 -39.61
CA SER A 236 -20.96 -6.64 -40.07
C SER A 236 -22.01 -7.44 -40.86
N LEU A 237 -21.75 -8.72 -41.15
CA LEU A 237 -22.65 -9.62 -41.89
C LEU A 237 -23.18 -10.80 -41.05
N ILE A 238 -22.87 -10.84 -39.75
CA ILE A 238 -23.41 -11.87 -38.84
C ILE A 238 -24.89 -11.50 -38.55
N PRO A 239 -25.87 -12.40 -38.81
CA PRO A 239 -27.29 -12.08 -38.60
C PRO A 239 -27.57 -11.62 -37.17
N ASN A 240 -28.35 -10.54 -37.02
CA ASN A 240 -28.75 -9.86 -35.76
C ASN A 240 -29.50 -10.72 -34.72
N ASN A 241 -29.55 -12.06 -34.87
CA ASN A 241 -30.20 -12.97 -33.93
C ASN A 241 -29.35 -13.32 -32.70
N VAL A 242 -28.20 -12.68 -32.51
CA VAL A 242 -27.41 -12.78 -31.28
C VAL A 242 -27.59 -11.47 -30.51
N SER A 243 -28.27 -11.52 -29.37
CA SER A 243 -28.33 -10.41 -28.42
C SER A 243 -26.94 -10.18 -27.82
N VAL A 244 -26.11 -9.37 -28.49
CA VAL A 244 -24.74 -9.09 -28.07
C VAL A 244 -24.74 -8.00 -27.00
N GLN A 245 -24.37 -8.36 -25.77
CA GLN A 245 -24.22 -7.40 -24.66
C GLN A 245 -22.86 -6.67 -24.67
N SER A 246 -21.87 -7.04 -25.50
CA SER A 246 -20.66 -6.23 -25.75
C SER A 246 -19.80 -6.78 -26.91
N SER A 247 -18.99 -5.92 -27.53
CA SER A 247 -17.99 -6.28 -28.56
C SER A 247 -16.95 -7.29 -28.08
N HIS A 248 -16.72 -7.39 -26.77
CA HIS A 248 -15.77 -8.31 -26.12
C HIS A 248 -16.25 -9.78 -26.07
N SER A 249 -17.50 -10.05 -26.47
CA SER A 249 -18.12 -11.38 -26.43
C SER A 249 -18.24 -12.07 -27.80
N LEU A 250 -17.88 -11.38 -28.89
CA LEU A 250 -18.03 -11.89 -30.26
C LEU A 250 -16.94 -12.91 -30.63
N PRO A 251 -17.30 -14.07 -31.23
CA PRO A 251 -16.32 -15.01 -31.76
C PRO A 251 -15.46 -14.39 -32.85
N LEU A 252 -14.18 -14.77 -32.89
CA LEU A 252 -13.34 -14.55 -34.05
C LEU A 252 -13.53 -15.70 -35.04
N ILE A 253 -14.05 -15.37 -36.22
CA ILE A 253 -14.14 -16.28 -37.37
C ILE A 253 -12.96 -15.99 -38.31
N LEU A 254 -12.25 -17.03 -38.74
CA LEU A 254 -11.05 -16.95 -39.56
C LEU A 254 -11.29 -17.59 -40.92
N THR A 255 -10.88 -16.90 -41.98
CA THR A 255 -10.98 -17.36 -43.37
C THR A 255 -9.60 -17.31 -44.04
N PRO A 256 -9.27 -18.23 -44.97
CA PRO A 256 -7.98 -18.22 -45.65
C PRO A 256 -7.74 -16.90 -46.37
N CYS A 257 -6.55 -16.34 -46.22
CA CYS A 257 -6.18 -15.13 -46.94
C CYS A 257 -6.11 -15.45 -48.45
N PRO A 258 -6.77 -14.67 -49.32
CA PRO A 258 -6.74 -14.91 -50.77
C PRO A 258 -5.39 -14.56 -51.42
N GLY A 259 -4.48 -13.96 -50.66
CA GLY A 259 -3.22 -13.35 -51.12
C GLY A 259 -3.16 -11.91 -50.65
N CYS A 260 -2.10 -11.53 -49.94
CA CYS A 260 -1.86 -10.15 -49.53
C CYS A 260 -0.37 -9.81 -49.64
N HIS A 261 -0.01 -8.56 -49.37
CA HIS A 261 1.37 -8.07 -49.43
C HIS A 261 2.33 -8.72 -48.42
N LEU A 262 1.82 -9.49 -47.45
CA LEU A 262 2.64 -10.27 -46.51
C LEU A 262 3.05 -11.63 -47.06
N ASN A 263 2.50 -12.03 -48.22
CA ASN A 263 2.80 -13.32 -48.81
C ASN A 263 4.28 -13.42 -49.21
N ASP A 264 4.97 -14.39 -48.64
CA ASP A 264 6.35 -14.71 -48.99
C ASP A 264 6.37 -15.69 -50.16
N HIS A 265 6.57 -15.14 -51.36
CA HIS A 265 6.61 -15.89 -52.62
C HIS A 265 7.84 -16.83 -52.74
N SER A 266 8.84 -16.69 -51.86
CA SER A 266 10.01 -17.58 -51.84
C SER A 266 9.72 -18.93 -51.19
N LEU A 267 8.63 -19.01 -50.41
CA LEU A 267 8.18 -20.23 -49.76
C LEU A 267 7.44 -21.11 -50.79
N ILE A 268 8.18 -21.97 -51.48
CA ILE A 268 7.59 -22.98 -52.38
C ILE A 268 6.86 -24.03 -51.52
N LEU A 269 5.58 -23.80 -51.25
CA LEU A 269 4.70 -24.81 -50.71
C LEU A 269 4.23 -25.72 -51.85
N GLN A 270 4.40 -27.03 -51.66
CA GLN A 270 3.90 -28.06 -52.59
C GLN A 270 2.35 -28.13 -52.64
N ASP A 271 1.65 -27.34 -51.80
CA ASP A 271 0.19 -27.33 -51.70
C ASP A 271 -0.41 -26.11 -52.38
N ALA A 272 -0.88 -26.29 -53.62
CA ALA A 272 -1.51 -25.25 -54.44
C ALA A 272 -2.79 -24.61 -53.83
N ARG A 273 -3.31 -25.17 -52.72
CA ARG A 273 -4.48 -24.62 -52.01
C ARG A 273 -4.12 -23.44 -51.11
N ILE A 274 -2.84 -23.30 -50.73
CA ILE A 274 -2.36 -22.21 -49.86
C ILE A 274 -2.01 -21.02 -50.75
N LYS A 275 -2.83 -19.96 -50.65
CA LYS A 275 -2.66 -18.74 -51.46
C LYS A 275 -1.78 -17.67 -50.81
N CYS A 276 -1.58 -17.77 -49.50
CA CYS A 276 -0.82 -16.79 -48.72
C CYS A 276 -0.04 -17.48 -47.60
N SER A 277 1.28 -17.38 -47.65
CA SER A 277 2.22 -17.97 -46.71
C SER A 277 3.09 -16.89 -46.11
N ILE A 278 3.32 -16.98 -44.79
CA ILE A 278 4.14 -16.00 -44.07
C ILE A 278 5.19 -16.78 -43.27
N SER A 279 6.44 -16.34 -43.36
CA SER A 279 7.52 -16.76 -42.47
C SER A 279 7.76 -15.67 -41.43
N MET A 280 7.75 -16.02 -40.15
CA MET A 280 8.02 -15.09 -39.06
C MET A 280 8.99 -15.67 -38.06
N ARG A 281 10.01 -14.87 -37.69
CA ARG A 281 10.90 -15.18 -36.57
C ARG A 281 10.29 -14.63 -35.28
N THR A 282 10.19 -15.46 -34.26
CA THR A 282 9.54 -15.10 -33.00
C THR A 282 10.39 -15.56 -31.81
N ASN A 283 10.58 -14.66 -30.84
CA ASN A 283 11.25 -15.00 -29.59
C ASN A 283 10.30 -15.71 -28.62
N ARG A 284 8.98 -15.62 -28.85
CA ARG A 284 7.93 -16.33 -28.12
C ARG A 284 6.82 -16.71 -29.09
N LEU A 285 6.53 -18.02 -29.16
CA LEU A 285 5.40 -18.51 -29.93
C LEU A 285 4.09 -18.29 -29.15
N SER A 286 3.16 -17.55 -29.75
CA SER A 286 1.83 -17.33 -29.18
C SER A 286 0.82 -18.19 -29.91
N THR A 287 0.12 -19.05 -29.17
CA THR A 287 -0.82 -20.03 -29.74
C THR A 287 -2.23 -19.87 -29.19
N PHE A 288 -3.21 -20.28 -29.99
CA PHE A 288 -4.62 -20.42 -29.59
C PHE A 288 -5.24 -21.65 -30.26
N ASN A 289 -6.47 -21.98 -29.87
CA ASN A 289 -7.20 -23.11 -30.42
C ASN A 289 -8.43 -22.64 -31.20
N THR A 290 -8.94 -23.52 -32.05
CA THR A 290 -10.22 -23.33 -32.74
C THR A 290 -11.21 -24.40 -32.29
N PHE A 291 -12.50 -24.07 -32.27
CA PHE A 291 -13.55 -25.05 -32.02
C PHE A 291 -13.57 -26.12 -33.12
N ASN A 292 -13.74 -27.37 -32.70
CA ASN A 292 -13.97 -28.49 -33.62
C ASN A 292 -15.29 -28.28 -34.40
N HIS A 293 -15.35 -28.74 -35.65
CA HIS A 293 -16.56 -28.70 -36.49
C HIS A 293 -17.82 -29.31 -35.83
N LEU A 294 -17.65 -30.26 -34.91
CA LEU A 294 -18.76 -30.87 -34.16
C LEU A 294 -19.29 -30.00 -33.01
N ASN A 295 -18.53 -29.00 -32.56
CA ASN A 295 -18.87 -28.12 -31.45
C ASN A 295 -20.04 -27.18 -31.82
N GLN A 296 -20.89 -26.86 -30.85
CA GLN A 296 -22.03 -25.97 -31.03
C GLN A 296 -21.62 -24.57 -31.51
N GLU A 297 -20.53 -24.00 -30.97
CA GLU A 297 -20.02 -22.69 -31.39
C GLU A 297 -19.62 -22.67 -32.88
N HIS A 298 -19.07 -23.76 -33.40
CA HIS A 298 -18.76 -23.87 -34.82
C HIS A 298 -20.03 -24.01 -35.68
N LYS A 299 -20.98 -24.83 -35.21
CA LYS A 299 -22.25 -25.11 -35.91
C LYS A 299 -23.13 -23.87 -36.04
N ARG A 300 -23.06 -22.91 -35.10
CA ARG A 300 -23.77 -21.62 -35.17
C ARG A 300 -23.48 -20.85 -36.47
N PHE A 301 -22.30 -21.04 -37.05
CA PHE A 301 -21.86 -20.33 -38.24
C PHE A 301 -21.87 -21.18 -39.52
N LYS A 302 -22.48 -22.38 -39.48
CA LYS A 302 -22.52 -23.31 -40.62
C LYS A 302 -23.22 -22.72 -41.86
N ASN A 303 -24.14 -21.79 -41.67
CA ASN A 303 -24.93 -21.18 -42.75
C ASN A 303 -24.22 -19.98 -43.40
N LEU A 304 -23.02 -19.61 -42.96
CA LEU A 304 -22.26 -18.55 -43.63
C LEU A 304 -21.83 -19.01 -45.04
N PRO A 305 -21.81 -18.11 -46.04
CA PRO A 305 -21.40 -18.43 -47.42
C PRO A 305 -19.87 -18.51 -47.53
N LEU A 306 -19.25 -19.36 -46.72
CA LEU A 306 -17.79 -19.52 -46.62
C LEU A 306 -17.41 -20.96 -46.94
N SER A 307 -16.54 -21.15 -47.93
CA SER A 307 -16.07 -22.48 -48.36
C SER A 307 -15.14 -23.14 -47.34
N LYS A 308 -14.35 -22.36 -46.59
CA LYS A 308 -13.45 -22.82 -45.54
C LYS A 308 -13.35 -21.74 -44.45
N TYR A 309 -13.73 -22.08 -43.23
CA TYR A 309 -13.64 -21.16 -42.09
C TYR A 309 -13.33 -21.90 -40.78
N TYR A 310 -12.82 -21.17 -39.81
CA TYR A 310 -12.57 -21.66 -38.45
C TYR A 310 -13.11 -20.68 -37.42
N VAL A 311 -13.54 -21.18 -36.26
CA VAL A 311 -14.02 -20.35 -35.15
C VAL A 311 -13.01 -20.47 -34.01
N SER A 312 -12.41 -19.36 -33.63
CA SER A 312 -11.42 -19.26 -32.56
C SER A 312 -12.07 -19.48 -31.20
N THR A 313 -11.34 -20.11 -30.27
CA THR A 313 -11.73 -20.16 -28.85
C THR A 313 -11.46 -18.86 -28.10
N LYS A 314 -10.84 -17.86 -28.77
CA LYS A 314 -10.51 -16.54 -28.23
C LYS A 314 -11.05 -15.44 -29.15
N PRO A 315 -11.66 -14.36 -28.61
CA PRO A 315 -12.12 -13.24 -29.42
C PRO A 315 -10.93 -12.44 -29.99
N LEU A 316 -11.20 -11.69 -31.06
CA LEU A 316 -10.18 -10.94 -31.80
C LEU A 316 -9.45 -9.92 -30.93
N HIS A 317 -10.19 -9.19 -30.09
CA HIS A 317 -9.64 -8.21 -29.16
C HIS A 317 -8.53 -8.82 -28.28
N GLN A 318 -8.82 -9.96 -27.64
CA GLN A 318 -7.88 -10.64 -26.75
C GLN A 318 -6.60 -11.05 -27.49
N ILE A 319 -6.74 -11.58 -28.72
CA ILE A 319 -5.60 -11.99 -29.54
C ILE A 319 -4.74 -10.77 -29.92
N ARG A 320 -5.36 -9.66 -30.35
CA ARG A 320 -4.66 -8.41 -30.71
C ARG A 320 -3.93 -7.81 -29.52
N HIS A 321 -4.61 -7.68 -28.38
CA HIS A 321 -4.03 -7.15 -27.15
C HIS A 321 -2.85 -8.01 -26.70
N SER A 322 -3.03 -9.33 -26.61
CA SER A 322 -1.96 -10.28 -26.27
C SER A 322 -0.74 -10.16 -27.20
N ALA A 323 -0.97 -10.08 -28.51
CA ALA A 323 0.10 -9.92 -29.49
C ALA A 323 0.92 -8.65 -29.24
N TYR A 324 0.22 -7.53 -29.03
CA TYR A 324 0.83 -6.23 -28.82
C TYR A 324 1.57 -6.14 -27.49
N SER A 325 0.99 -6.62 -26.39
CA SER A 325 1.66 -6.64 -25.08
C SER A 325 2.94 -7.48 -25.10
N ILE A 326 2.92 -8.63 -25.80
CA ILE A 326 4.12 -9.46 -25.96
C ILE A 326 5.20 -8.71 -26.75
N TYR A 327 4.82 -8.03 -27.84
CA TYR A 327 5.74 -7.19 -28.61
C TYR A 327 6.36 -6.10 -27.74
N LEU A 328 5.57 -5.31 -27.01
CA LEU A 328 6.07 -4.26 -26.12
C LEU A 328 7.06 -4.81 -25.07
N SER A 329 6.74 -5.97 -24.48
CA SER A 329 7.59 -6.61 -23.47
C SER A 329 8.96 -7.04 -24.02
N GLN A 330 9.01 -7.52 -25.26
CA GLN A 330 10.25 -7.96 -25.91
C GLN A 330 11.14 -6.80 -26.34
N HIS A 331 10.55 -5.65 -26.62
CA HIS A 331 11.26 -4.44 -27.05
C HIS A 331 11.55 -3.47 -25.90
N HIS A 332 11.34 -3.88 -24.64
CA HIS A 332 11.56 -3.07 -23.43
C HIS A 332 10.89 -1.68 -23.47
N VAL A 333 9.74 -1.57 -24.13
CA VAL A 333 8.98 -0.32 -24.18
C VAL A 333 8.16 -0.21 -22.88
N ASN A 334 8.75 0.38 -21.85
CA ASN A 334 8.04 0.72 -20.62
C ASN A 334 7.17 1.96 -20.88
N ILE A 335 5.86 1.79 -20.98
CA ILE A 335 4.93 2.91 -20.88
C ILE A 335 4.80 3.25 -19.39
N VAL A 336 5.74 4.07 -18.89
CA VAL A 336 5.50 4.85 -17.67
C VAL A 336 4.79 6.11 -18.15
N THR A 337 3.50 6.24 -17.84
CA THR A 337 2.81 7.53 -17.90
C THR A 337 3.64 8.55 -17.10
N PRO A 338 4.06 9.68 -17.69
CA PRO A 338 4.96 10.60 -17.02
C PRO A 338 4.23 11.23 -15.83
N ILE A 339 4.72 10.94 -14.62
CA ILE A 339 4.45 11.75 -13.44
C ILE A 339 5.29 13.03 -13.61
N THR A 340 4.62 14.17 -13.68
CA THR A 340 5.25 15.49 -13.74
C THR A 340 5.98 15.76 -12.43
N THR A 341 7.24 15.37 -12.31
CA THR A 341 8.11 15.81 -11.24
C THR A 341 8.68 17.17 -11.58
N THR A 342 8.16 18.21 -10.92
CA THR A 342 8.73 19.55 -10.93
C THR A 342 10.12 19.52 -10.28
N LEU A 343 11.13 19.95 -11.04
CA LEU A 343 12.52 20.09 -10.60
C LEU A 343 12.64 21.27 -9.61
N GLU A 344 13.07 20.99 -8.39
CA GLU A 344 13.46 22.01 -7.41
C GLU A 344 14.90 22.50 -7.66
N ILE A 345 15.11 23.81 -7.54
CA ILE A 345 16.38 24.52 -7.69
C ILE A 345 17.01 24.72 -6.29
N PRO A 346 18.35 24.69 -6.11
CA PRO A 346 18.99 24.77 -4.80
C PRO A 346 18.88 26.16 -4.15
N PRO A 347 18.89 26.27 -2.80
CA PRO A 347 18.52 27.49 -2.08
C PRO A 347 19.68 28.49 -1.96
N SER A 348 19.37 29.77 -2.21
CA SER A 348 20.11 30.90 -1.64
C SER A 348 19.77 31.05 -0.15
N HIS A 349 20.76 31.47 0.66
CA HIS A 349 20.62 31.76 2.09
C HIS A 349 19.53 32.83 2.32
N ASP A 350 18.29 32.39 2.54
CA ASP A 350 17.13 33.25 2.74
C ASP A 350 16.63 33.05 4.18
N GLN A 351 16.49 34.13 4.96
CA GLN A 351 15.95 34.06 6.33
C GLN A 351 14.55 33.41 6.34
N ASN A 352 13.82 33.54 5.22
CA ASN A 352 12.55 32.86 4.99
C ASN A 352 12.68 31.33 4.94
N HIS A 353 13.80 30.78 4.45
CA HIS A 353 13.99 29.34 4.36
C HIS A 353 14.16 28.71 5.74
N VAL A 354 14.94 29.34 6.63
CA VAL A 354 15.14 28.80 7.98
C VAL A 354 13.88 28.93 8.83
N LEU A 355 13.13 30.04 8.70
CA LEU A 355 11.82 30.17 9.35
C LEU A 355 10.80 29.16 8.82
N ARG A 356 10.79 28.88 7.51
CA ARG A 356 9.98 27.79 6.95
C ARG A 356 10.40 26.42 7.48
N GLN A 357 11.69 26.19 7.64
CA GLN A 357 12.21 24.94 8.18
C GLN A 357 11.79 24.75 9.65
N LEU A 358 11.89 25.80 10.48
CA LEU A 358 11.42 25.78 11.87
C LEU A 358 9.90 25.60 11.96
N SER A 359 9.13 26.31 11.12
CA SER A 359 7.67 26.13 11.02
C SER A 359 7.31 24.68 10.69
N SER A 360 7.95 24.11 9.66
CA SER A 360 7.72 22.72 9.25
C SER A 360 8.04 21.72 10.35
N VAL A 361 9.05 21.99 11.18
CA VAL A 361 9.39 21.14 12.32
C VAL A 361 8.30 21.23 13.41
N ILE A 362 7.86 22.44 13.78
CA ILE A 362 6.78 22.64 14.76
C ILE A 362 5.48 21.96 14.29
N ASP A 363 5.13 22.14 13.01
CA ASP A 363 3.91 21.58 12.42
C ASP A 363 3.87 20.04 12.45
N SER A 364 5.02 19.41 12.23
CA SER A 364 5.14 17.95 12.21
C SER A 364 5.45 17.32 13.57
N ALA A 365 6.00 18.11 14.51
CA ALA A 365 6.36 17.64 15.85
C ALA A 365 5.19 17.64 16.84
N LEU A 366 4.20 18.54 16.67
CA LEU A 366 3.13 18.75 17.65
C LEU A 366 1.74 18.51 17.06
N LEU A 367 0.91 17.81 17.82
CA LEU A 367 -0.53 17.71 17.61
C LEU A 367 -1.23 18.56 18.69
N CYS A 368 -1.65 19.76 18.28
CA CYS A 368 -2.30 20.78 19.09
C CYS A 368 -3.07 21.76 18.20
N ASP A 369 -3.83 22.67 18.82
CA ASP A 369 -4.52 23.77 18.13
C ASP A 369 -3.54 24.63 17.32
N ASP A 370 -3.95 25.05 16.12
CA ASP A 370 -3.09 25.80 15.19
C ASP A 370 -2.65 27.15 15.78
N ASN A 371 -3.43 27.77 16.68
CA ASN A 371 -3.02 29.00 17.35
C ASN A 371 -1.79 28.78 18.25
N ILE A 372 -1.67 27.61 18.90
CA ILE A 372 -0.49 27.27 19.70
C ILE A 372 0.74 27.17 18.80
N LYS A 373 0.60 26.54 17.63
CA LYS A 373 1.69 26.45 16.66
C LYS A 373 2.12 27.82 16.18
N LEU A 374 1.15 28.70 15.85
CA LEU A 374 1.42 30.08 15.47
C LEU A 374 2.17 30.86 16.55
N ILE A 375 1.80 30.69 17.83
CA ILE A 375 2.51 31.31 18.96
C ILE A 375 3.97 30.81 19.00
N LEU A 376 4.21 29.50 18.89
CA LEU A 376 5.57 28.95 18.91
C LEU A 376 6.40 29.45 17.72
N ILE A 377 5.81 29.55 16.53
CA ILE A 377 6.46 30.09 15.33
C ILE A 377 6.79 31.57 15.51
N GLU A 378 5.88 32.36 16.09
CA GLU A 378 6.13 33.77 16.40
C GLU A 378 7.30 33.92 17.37
N ILE A 379 7.37 33.08 18.41
CA ILE A 379 8.48 33.08 19.36
C ILE A 379 9.79 32.69 18.66
N ALA A 380 9.79 31.63 17.86
CA ALA A 380 10.96 31.21 17.08
C ALA A 380 11.47 32.33 16.16
N SER A 381 10.56 33.11 15.57
CA SER A 381 10.92 34.26 14.74
C SER A 381 11.61 35.38 15.53
N LYS A 382 11.18 35.63 16.78
CA LYS A 382 11.83 36.61 17.68
C LYS A 382 13.22 36.16 18.08
N PHE A 383 13.44 34.86 18.23
CA PHE A 383 14.73 34.29 18.61
C PHE A 383 15.71 34.14 17.45
N PHE A 384 15.25 34.24 16.20
CA PHE A 384 16.04 33.93 15.00
C PHE A 384 17.39 34.66 14.89
N SER A 385 17.47 35.90 15.37
CA SER A 385 18.69 36.72 15.27
C SER A 385 19.70 36.50 16.39
N PHE A 386 19.43 35.56 17.31
CA PHE A 386 20.21 35.35 18.52
C PHE A 386 20.75 33.93 18.61
N THR A 387 21.85 33.75 19.33
CA THR A 387 22.56 32.47 19.40
C THR A 387 22.79 31.95 20.80
N ASN A 388 22.67 32.78 21.84
CA ASN A 388 22.92 32.40 23.22
C ASN A 388 21.66 32.66 24.04
N PHE A 389 21.16 31.63 24.72
CA PHE A 389 19.89 31.72 25.43
C PHE A 389 19.99 31.17 26.85
N GLN A 390 19.18 31.74 27.74
CA GLN A 390 18.97 31.28 29.10
C GLN A 390 17.46 31.17 29.37
N PHE A 391 17.04 30.01 29.86
CA PHE A 391 15.64 29.74 30.20
C PHE A 391 15.50 29.14 31.59
N TYR A 392 14.38 29.43 32.24
CA TYR A 392 13.87 28.65 33.37
C TYR A 392 12.65 27.86 32.92
N SER A 393 12.57 26.59 33.31
CA SER A 393 11.49 25.68 32.89
C SER A 393 10.95 24.89 34.07
N ASP A 394 9.63 24.67 34.09
CA ASP A 394 8.96 23.88 35.12
C ASP A 394 7.75 23.09 34.58
N GLY A 395 7.32 22.09 35.34
CA GLY A 395 6.14 21.27 35.10
C GLY A 395 5.28 21.16 36.35
N SER A 396 3.96 21.19 36.18
CA SER A 396 3.00 21.10 37.28
C SER A 396 1.94 20.05 36.97
N VAL A 397 1.61 19.24 37.97
CA VAL A 397 0.52 18.27 37.88
C VAL A 397 -0.35 18.36 39.14
N SER A 398 -1.66 18.26 38.97
CA SER A 398 -2.59 18.10 40.09
C SER A 398 -3.49 16.90 39.91
N ASP A 399 -4.06 16.45 41.04
CA ASP A 399 -5.12 15.44 41.09
C ASP A 399 -4.71 14.10 40.45
N ILE A 400 -3.41 13.77 40.55
CA ILE A 400 -2.81 12.54 40.02
C ILE A 400 -3.59 11.32 40.49
N GLY A 401 -3.94 10.44 39.54
CA GLY A 401 -4.65 9.19 39.81
C GLY A 401 -6.17 9.36 39.94
N THR A 402 -6.69 10.59 39.76
CA THR A 402 -8.11 10.86 39.63
C THR A 402 -8.48 11.21 38.20
N ILE A 403 -9.78 11.19 37.95
CA ILE A 403 -10.40 11.57 36.70
C ILE A 403 -10.05 13.03 36.34
N ASN A 404 -9.94 13.93 37.33
CA ASN A 404 -9.65 15.35 37.15
C ASN A 404 -8.15 15.69 36.98
N SER A 405 -7.29 14.70 36.67
CA SER A 405 -5.84 14.90 36.66
C SER A 405 -5.39 15.85 35.54
N LYS A 406 -4.68 16.92 35.90
CA LYS A 406 -4.25 17.98 34.96
C LYS A 406 -2.75 18.15 34.95
N SER A 407 -2.17 18.23 33.75
CA SER A 407 -0.73 18.43 33.51
C SER A 407 -0.50 19.74 32.77
N GLY A 408 0.32 20.61 33.34
CA GLY A 408 0.75 21.87 32.76
C GLY A 408 2.27 21.98 32.76
N PHE A 409 2.81 22.82 31.89
CA PHE A 409 4.24 23.10 31.80
C PHE A 409 4.45 24.53 31.32
N GLY A 410 5.62 25.09 31.62
CA GLY A 410 5.91 26.46 31.23
C GLY A 410 7.40 26.79 31.33
N TRP A 411 7.78 27.86 30.65
CA TRP A 411 9.14 28.37 30.67
C TRP A 411 9.19 29.87 30.40
N ILE A 412 10.30 30.48 30.83
CA ILE A 412 10.59 31.90 30.64
C ILE A 412 12.04 32.09 30.18
N GLN A 413 12.23 32.98 29.20
CA GLN A 413 13.53 33.46 28.73
C GLN A 413 14.02 34.59 29.65
N THR A 414 15.28 34.53 30.13
CA THR A 414 15.77 35.46 31.17
C THR A 414 17.04 36.24 30.84
N ASP A 415 17.71 35.97 29.72
CA ASP A 415 18.85 36.79 29.27
C ASP A 415 18.35 38.21 28.95
N PRO A 416 18.85 39.26 29.64
CA PRO A 416 18.38 40.64 29.47
C PRO A 416 18.66 41.23 28.08
N LEU A 417 19.55 40.62 27.29
CA LEU A 417 19.87 41.06 25.93
C LEU A 417 18.88 40.51 24.88
N LEU A 418 17.97 39.62 25.30
CA LEU A 418 17.02 38.95 24.43
C LEU A 418 15.57 39.40 24.71
N PRO A 419 14.65 39.15 23.77
CA PRO A 419 13.23 39.34 23.99
C PRO A 419 12.73 38.52 25.18
N GLN A 420 12.21 39.20 26.20
CA GLN A 420 11.63 38.57 27.39
C GLN A 420 10.30 37.90 27.02
N VAL A 421 10.38 36.61 26.70
CA VAL A 421 9.25 35.81 26.23
C VAL A 421 9.03 34.65 27.19
N SER A 422 7.77 34.35 27.46
CA SER A 422 7.33 33.20 28.26
C SER A 422 6.31 32.38 27.50
N PHE A 423 6.24 31.09 27.80
CA PHE A 423 5.26 30.18 27.25
C PHE A 423 4.68 29.27 28.33
N SER A 424 3.41 28.91 28.19
CA SER A 424 2.72 27.93 29.04
C SER A 424 1.80 27.08 28.20
N GLY A 425 1.72 25.79 28.51
CA GLY A 425 0.81 24.85 27.83
C GLY A 425 0.37 23.71 28.74
N SER A 426 -0.59 22.91 28.27
CA SER A 426 -1.00 21.66 28.91
C SER A 426 -0.56 20.45 28.09
N THR A 427 -0.45 19.30 28.73
CA THR A 427 -0.33 18.00 28.06
C THR A 427 -1.29 17.01 28.68
N VAL A 428 -1.82 16.09 27.86
CA VAL A 428 -2.84 15.10 28.26
C VAL A 428 -2.32 13.69 28.07
N PHE A 429 -3.06 12.70 28.57
CA PHE A 429 -2.73 11.27 28.59
C PHE A 429 -1.53 10.91 29.48
N PHE A 430 -1.80 10.18 30.56
CA PHE A 430 -0.78 9.78 31.55
C PHE A 430 -0.02 10.98 32.16
N PRO A 431 -0.74 11.94 32.79
CA PRO A 431 -0.14 13.11 33.42
C PRO A 431 0.85 12.71 34.52
N SER A 432 2.04 13.33 34.49
CA SER A 432 3.08 13.14 35.49
C SER A 432 4.04 14.33 35.49
N SER A 433 4.61 14.67 36.64
CA SER A 433 5.56 15.80 36.77
C SER A 433 6.67 15.70 35.74
N PHE A 434 7.26 14.50 35.65
CA PHE A 434 8.31 14.19 34.68
C PHE A 434 7.90 14.43 33.22
N LYS A 435 6.64 14.11 32.83
CA LYS A 435 6.14 14.38 31.48
C LYS A 435 5.99 15.88 31.23
N SER A 436 5.39 16.61 32.17
CA SER A 436 5.24 18.07 32.09
C SER A 436 6.59 18.77 31.98
N GLU A 437 7.54 18.45 32.86
CA GLU A 437 8.89 19.00 32.85
C GLU A 437 9.62 18.69 31.52
N SER A 438 9.45 17.47 30.99
CA SER A 438 10.00 17.10 29.69
C SER A 438 9.38 17.93 28.56
N PHE A 439 8.07 18.21 28.59
CA PHE A 439 7.44 19.09 27.59
C PHE A 439 7.92 20.55 27.67
N ALA A 440 8.20 21.06 28.87
CA ALA A 440 8.79 22.39 29.04
C ALA A 440 10.13 22.49 28.29
N ILE A 441 11.00 21.50 28.48
CA ILE A 441 12.29 21.44 27.77
C ILE A 441 12.08 21.26 26.26
N LEU A 442 11.17 20.38 25.83
CA LEU A 442 10.91 20.12 24.41
C LEU A 442 10.48 21.40 23.68
N THR A 443 9.56 22.16 24.28
CA THR A 443 9.02 23.37 23.65
C THR A 443 10.03 24.52 23.64
N ILE A 444 10.99 24.57 24.57
CA ILE A 444 12.17 25.45 24.45
C ILE A 444 12.97 25.08 23.21
N LEU A 445 13.31 23.79 23.03
CA LEU A 445 14.15 23.35 21.90
C LEU A 445 13.49 23.59 20.54
N LEU A 446 12.15 23.51 20.46
CA LEU A 446 11.39 23.77 19.24
C LEU A 446 11.48 25.23 18.75
N VAL A 447 11.69 26.20 19.66
CA VAL A 447 11.74 27.63 19.32
C VAL A 447 13.16 28.17 19.17
N LEU A 448 14.19 27.34 19.35
CA LEU A 448 15.58 27.75 19.19
C LEU A 448 16.00 27.76 17.69
N PRO A 449 16.78 28.77 17.26
CA PRO A 449 17.34 28.76 15.91
C PRO A 449 18.51 27.76 15.78
N PRO A 450 18.88 27.36 14.54
CA PRO A 450 20.04 26.51 14.31
C PRO A 450 21.35 27.08 14.87
N ASN A 451 22.22 26.21 15.37
CA ASN A 451 23.50 26.52 16.01
C ASN A 451 23.39 27.33 17.32
N ALA A 452 22.21 27.39 17.93
CA ALA A 452 22.03 28.06 19.22
C ALA A 452 22.71 27.30 20.37
N THR A 453 23.25 28.06 21.30
CA THR A 453 23.71 27.61 22.62
C THR A 453 22.69 28.02 23.67
N CYS A 454 22.27 27.08 24.52
CA CYS A 454 21.18 27.30 25.47
C CYS A 454 21.49 26.68 26.83
N GLU A 455 21.33 27.48 27.89
CA GLU A 455 21.29 27.00 29.27
C GLU A 455 19.86 26.97 29.78
N ILE A 456 19.40 25.80 30.23
CA ILE A 456 18.05 25.62 30.76
C ILE A 456 18.15 25.26 32.25
N PHE A 457 17.59 26.12 33.07
CA PHE A 457 17.51 25.98 34.52
C PHE A 457 16.20 25.26 34.88
N THR A 458 16.31 24.11 35.55
CA THR A 458 15.16 23.30 35.97
C THR A 458 15.40 22.73 37.37
N ASP A 459 14.33 22.52 38.13
CA ASP A 459 14.38 21.81 39.40
C ASP A 459 14.19 20.28 39.25
N SER A 460 13.98 19.77 38.03
CA SER A 460 13.84 18.33 37.78
C SER A 460 15.19 17.64 37.63
N GLN A 461 15.62 16.95 38.69
CA GLN A 461 16.81 16.09 38.60
C GLN A 461 16.60 14.93 37.61
N ASN A 462 15.37 14.40 37.55
CA ASN A 462 15.03 13.30 36.64
C ASN A 462 15.22 13.70 35.17
N CYS A 463 14.81 14.92 34.79
CA CYS A 463 15.04 15.43 33.43
C CYS A 463 16.53 15.60 33.14
N ILE A 464 17.31 16.15 34.08
CA ILE A 464 18.77 16.32 33.94
C ILE A 464 19.46 14.98 33.75
N ASP A 465 19.19 14.00 34.61
CA ASP A 465 19.82 12.69 34.55
C ASP A 465 19.48 11.97 33.24
N THR A 466 18.20 12.05 32.82
CA THR A 466 17.73 11.44 31.58
C THR A 466 18.35 12.09 30.35
N PHE A 467 18.46 13.42 30.34
CA PHE A 467 19.07 14.20 29.26
C PHE A 467 20.55 13.85 29.11
N ASN A 468 21.32 13.88 30.20
CA ASN A 468 22.74 13.55 30.20
C ASN A 468 22.96 12.09 29.76
N GLN A 469 22.15 11.15 30.27
CA GLN A 469 22.22 9.75 29.84
C GLN A 469 22.03 9.60 28.32
N ARG A 470 21.11 10.38 27.72
CA ARG A 470 20.85 10.36 26.28
C ARG A 470 21.98 10.99 25.46
N LEU A 471 22.61 12.06 25.96
CA LEU A 471 23.77 12.69 25.31
C LEU A 471 25.02 11.80 25.35
N ASP A 472 25.29 11.16 26.50
CA ASP A 472 26.49 10.34 26.68
C ASP A 472 26.40 8.99 25.94
N SER A 473 25.18 8.51 25.68
CA SER A 473 24.95 7.22 25.03
C SER A 473 24.80 7.38 23.52
N SER A 474 25.92 7.27 22.79
CA SER A 474 25.92 7.28 21.31
C SER A 474 25.07 6.19 20.65
N SER A 475 24.73 5.12 21.39
CA SER A 475 23.76 4.11 20.95
C SER A 475 22.95 3.52 22.11
N ILE A 476 21.63 3.53 21.97
CA ILE A 476 20.70 2.91 22.92
C ILE A 476 19.97 1.78 22.18
N SER A 477 19.95 0.59 22.76
CA SER A 477 19.24 -0.52 22.14
C SER A 477 17.74 -0.21 22.04
N PRO A 478 17.06 -0.65 20.97
CA PRO A 478 15.59 -0.56 20.82
C PRO A 478 14.83 -0.94 22.09
N ARG A 479 15.26 -2.07 22.68
CA ARG A 479 15.16 -2.49 24.08
C ARG A 479 14.92 -1.36 25.08
N ARG A 480 16.05 -0.72 25.40
CA ARG A 480 16.17 0.28 26.46
C ARG A 480 15.43 1.55 26.08
N ARG A 481 15.44 1.92 24.80
CA ARG A 481 14.73 3.09 24.26
C ARG A 481 13.23 3.00 24.54
N LEU A 482 12.58 1.89 24.20
CA LEU A 482 11.14 1.69 24.41
C LEU A 482 10.72 1.56 25.88
N LYS A 483 11.66 1.20 26.77
CA LYS A 483 11.39 1.11 28.21
C LYS A 483 11.53 2.45 28.94
N GLN A 484 12.09 3.45 28.28
CA GLN A 484 12.24 4.76 28.88
C GLN A 484 10.89 5.48 28.89
N ASN A 485 10.52 6.03 30.05
CA ASN A 485 9.32 6.84 30.16
C ASN A 485 9.43 8.05 29.23
N ASN A 486 8.33 8.35 28.53
CA ASN A 486 8.26 9.46 27.58
C ASN A 486 9.31 9.40 26.46
N PHE A 487 9.72 8.20 26.02
CA PHE A 487 10.81 8.05 25.03
C PHE A 487 10.58 8.84 23.73
N LEU A 488 9.34 9.04 23.28
CA LEU A 488 9.02 9.84 22.09
C LEU A 488 9.39 11.32 22.27
N ILE A 489 9.23 11.88 23.48
CA ILE A 489 9.62 13.26 23.79
C ILE A 489 11.14 13.37 23.71
N TRP A 490 11.84 12.45 24.37
CA TRP A 490 13.30 12.43 24.40
C TRP A 490 13.92 12.17 23.02
N ASP A 491 13.34 11.30 22.21
CA ASP A 491 13.82 11.04 20.85
C ASP A 491 13.69 12.29 19.97
N LEU A 492 12.58 13.02 20.09
CA LEU A 492 12.40 14.29 19.39
C LEU A 492 13.41 15.35 19.87
N MET A 493 13.65 15.46 21.17
CA MET A 493 14.69 16.38 21.70
C MET A 493 16.08 16.07 21.13
N MET A 494 16.48 14.80 21.12
CA MET A 494 17.79 14.39 20.60
C MET A 494 17.89 14.63 19.09
N TRP A 495 16.81 14.36 18.35
CA TRP A 495 16.71 14.71 16.94
C TRP A 495 16.88 16.22 16.73
N LEU A 496 16.15 17.08 17.46
CA LEU A 496 16.27 18.54 17.36
C LEU A 496 17.70 19.03 17.64
N ILE A 497 18.33 18.52 18.69
CA ILE A 497 19.70 18.88 19.05
C ILE A 497 20.68 18.53 17.92
N SER A 498 20.58 17.33 17.37
CA SER A 498 21.44 16.90 16.27
C SER A 498 21.15 17.65 14.96
N HIS A 499 19.88 17.81 14.59
CA HIS A 499 19.42 18.39 13.33
C HIS A 499 19.65 19.90 13.25
N HIS A 500 19.48 20.61 14.36
CA HIS A 500 19.72 22.05 14.45
C HIS A 500 21.10 22.40 15.03
N HIS A 501 21.98 21.41 15.26
CA HIS A 501 23.32 21.61 15.83
C HIS A 501 23.31 22.44 17.14
N LEU A 502 22.36 22.16 18.04
CA LEU A 502 22.19 22.91 19.27
C LEU A 502 23.23 22.48 20.32
N THR A 503 23.72 23.43 21.10
CA THR A 503 24.54 23.17 22.29
C THR A 503 23.70 23.45 23.54
N VAL A 504 23.22 22.42 24.21
CA VAL A 504 22.26 22.54 25.31
C VAL A 504 22.86 22.03 26.61
N GLN A 505 22.75 22.82 27.68
CA GLN A 505 23.13 22.43 29.05
C GLN A 505 21.95 22.58 30.00
N LEU A 506 21.60 21.52 30.73
CA LEU A 506 20.61 21.60 31.81
C LEU A 506 21.33 21.86 33.14
N ARG A 507 20.87 22.88 33.89
CA ARG A 507 21.41 23.25 35.21
C ARG A 507 20.35 23.07 36.28
N LYS A 508 20.72 22.39 37.37
CA LYS A 508 19.83 22.18 38.51
C LYS A 508 19.63 23.48 39.30
N VAL A 509 18.38 23.83 39.55
CA VAL A 509 17.99 24.85 40.54
C VAL A 509 17.35 24.16 41.74
N LYS A 510 17.49 24.76 42.93
CA LYS A 510 16.79 24.28 44.12
C LYS A 510 15.31 24.71 44.03
N GLY A 511 14.39 23.75 44.08
CA GLY A 511 12.97 24.05 44.22
C GLY A 511 12.72 24.83 45.52
N HIS A 512 11.75 25.76 45.49
CA HIS A 512 11.36 26.59 46.64
C HIS A 512 12.50 27.40 47.29
N SER A 513 13.47 27.86 46.49
CA SER A 513 14.63 28.62 46.97
C SER A 513 14.51 30.15 46.82
N ASN A 514 13.30 30.66 46.58
CA ASN A 514 13.02 32.07 46.27
C ASN A 514 13.78 32.60 45.04
N ASN A 515 14.07 31.73 44.07
CA ASN A 515 14.57 32.15 42.77
C ASN A 515 13.39 32.66 41.94
N LYS A 516 13.31 33.99 41.78
CA LYS A 516 12.21 34.67 41.08
C LYS A 516 11.90 34.09 39.70
N ALA A 517 12.91 33.72 38.91
CA ALA A 517 12.71 33.18 37.56
C ALA A 517 12.16 31.74 37.59
N ASN A 518 12.60 30.93 38.55
CA ASN A 518 12.05 29.59 38.77
C ASN A 518 10.61 29.66 39.28
N ASP A 519 10.33 30.57 40.21
CA ASP A 519 8.98 30.77 40.76
C ASP A 519 8.01 31.27 39.67
N GLN A 520 8.50 32.04 38.69
CA GLN A 520 7.75 32.41 37.50
C GLN A 520 7.48 31.22 36.57
N ALA A 521 8.47 30.34 36.36
CA ALA A 521 8.29 29.13 35.57
C ALA A 521 7.26 28.17 36.22
N ASP A 522 7.30 27.99 37.54
CA ASP A 522 6.29 27.23 38.30
C ASP A 522 4.88 27.83 38.14
N ALA A 523 4.77 29.16 38.24
CA ALA A 523 3.50 29.85 38.03
C ALA A 523 2.95 29.63 36.61
N LEU A 524 3.80 29.69 35.58
CA LEU A 524 3.42 29.40 34.19
C LEU A 524 2.99 27.95 34.02
N ALA A 525 3.69 26.99 34.62
CA ALA A 525 3.32 25.59 34.58
C ALA A 525 1.96 25.35 35.26
N LYS A 526 1.71 26.02 36.40
CA LYS A 526 0.41 25.97 37.11
C LYS A 526 -0.72 26.59 36.30
N GLN A 527 -0.45 27.68 35.58
CA GLN A 527 -1.41 28.29 34.65
C GLN A 527 -1.70 27.35 33.48
N GLY A 528 -0.66 26.72 32.91
CA GLY A 528 -0.76 25.78 31.81
C GLY A 528 -1.72 24.62 32.09
N ARG A 529 -1.83 24.14 33.33
CA ARG A 529 -2.76 23.06 33.74
C ARG A 529 -4.23 23.32 33.37
N TYR A 530 -4.62 24.59 33.24
CA TYR A 530 -5.99 24.99 32.93
C TYR A 530 -6.19 25.34 31.45
N SER A 531 -5.17 25.18 30.61
CA SER A 531 -5.30 25.34 29.16
C SER A 531 -6.23 24.27 28.60
N LEU A 532 -7.25 24.71 27.85
CA LEU A 532 -8.25 23.85 27.20
C LEU A 532 -7.67 23.08 26.01
N ASP A 533 -6.60 23.60 25.41
CA ASP A 533 -5.97 23.07 24.21
C ASP A 533 -4.63 22.40 24.56
N PRO A 534 -4.60 21.06 24.71
CA PRO A 534 -3.39 20.36 25.11
C PRO A 534 -2.46 20.07 23.95
N ILE A 535 -1.18 19.94 24.28
CA ILE A 535 -0.10 19.63 23.36
C ILE A 535 0.30 18.17 23.52
N ILE A 536 0.32 17.46 22.39
CA ILE A 536 0.77 16.08 22.27
C ILE A 536 1.94 16.04 21.29
N ASN A 537 2.99 15.30 21.62
CA ASN A 537 4.12 15.12 20.73
C ASN A 537 3.77 14.06 19.67
N PHE A 538 3.93 14.41 18.41
CA PHE A 538 3.77 13.51 17.27
C PHE A 538 5.13 12.96 16.85
N GLN A 539 5.18 11.70 16.39
CA GLN A 539 6.43 11.06 16.02
C GLN A 539 7.02 11.77 14.78
N HIS A 540 8.18 12.40 14.96
CA HIS A 540 8.86 13.12 13.89
C HIS A 540 9.60 12.14 12.98
N GLY A 541 9.23 12.14 11.69
CA GLY A 541 9.70 11.21 10.67
C GLY A 541 8.56 10.37 10.09
N TYR A 542 8.24 10.64 8.82
CA TYR A 542 7.35 9.90 7.91
C TYR A 542 5.88 10.35 7.81
N GLU A 543 5.50 10.57 6.55
CA GLU A 543 4.22 11.02 6.04
C GLU A 543 3.01 10.20 6.55
N GLN A 544 1.90 10.92 6.78
CA GLN A 544 0.51 10.43 6.78
C GLN A 544 0.17 9.22 7.67
N GLN A 545 0.11 9.53 8.96
CA GLN A 545 -0.99 9.34 9.92
C GLN A 545 -2.14 8.37 9.54
N LEU A 546 -2.34 7.34 10.38
CA LEU A 546 -3.53 6.46 10.39
C LEU A 546 -4.84 7.26 10.40
N THR A 547 -5.77 6.93 9.51
CA THR A 547 -7.18 7.31 9.64
C THR A 547 -7.99 6.14 10.21
N VAL A 548 -8.56 6.31 11.40
CA VAL A 548 -9.65 5.45 11.88
C VAL A 548 -10.94 5.97 11.25
N THR A 549 -11.48 5.28 10.24
CA THR A 549 -12.76 5.66 9.62
C THR A 549 -13.92 4.97 10.32
N HIS A 550 -14.90 5.73 10.81
CA HIS A 550 -16.17 5.23 11.35
C HIS A 550 -17.31 5.59 10.39
N GLN A 551 -18.16 4.63 9.98
CA GLN A 551 -19.38 4.91 9.23
C GLN A 551 -20.60 4.98 10.17
N PRO A 552 -21.30 6.13 10.29
CA PRO A 552 -22.46 6.24 11.15
C PRO A 552 -23.72 5.66 10.47
N SER A 553 -24.37 4.68 11.11
CA SER A 553 -25.78 4.38 10.88
C SER A 553 -26.64 5.16 11.90
N ASN A 554 -27.63 5.89 11.38
CA ASN A 554 -28.55 6.72 12.14
C ASN A 554 -29.39 5.86 13.10
N ASN A 555 -29.02 5.86 14.39
CA ASN A 555 -29.93 5.88 15.57
C ASN A 555 -29.19 5.72 16.92
N ILE A 556 -27.99 6.32 17.08
CA ILE A 556 -27.29 6.37 18.38
C ILE A 556 -26.62 7.75 18.57
N TRP A 557 -27.34 8.84 18.25
CA TRP A 557 -26.81 10.21 18.27
C TRP A 557 -27.42 11.14 19.34
N ARG A 558 -27.84 10.59 20.49
CA ARG A 558 -28.29 11.40 21.64
C ARG A 558 -27.51 11.21 22.95
N HIS A 559 -26.38 10.50 22.93
CA HIS A 559 -25.58 10.28 24.15
C HIS A 559 -24.05 10.48 24.03
N ARG A 560 -23.54 11.19 23.01
CA ARG A 560 -22.09 11.38 22.85
C ARG A 560 -21.65 12.78 22.43
N LEU A 561 -22.18 13.80 23.12
CA LEU A 561 -21.42 15.03 23.41
C LEU A 561 -20.77 14.97 24.81
N ASP A 562 -21.19 14.03 25.66
CA ASP A 562 -20.60 13.80 26.98
C ASP A 562 -19.28 13.02 26.92
N LEU A 563 -18.86 12.46 25.79
CA LEU A 563 -17.67 11.57 25.70
C LEU A 563 -16.34 12.25 25.35
N TYR A 564 -16.36 13.56 25.10
CA TYR A 564 -15.17 14.43 25.22
C TYR A 564 -15.13 15.18 26.57
N GLN A 565 -16.24 15.17 27.32
CA GLN A 565 -16.36 15.77 28.66
C GLN A 565 -16.36 14.73 29.80
N THR A 566 -16.23 13.44 29.48
CA THR A 566 -16.00 12.32 30.41
C THR A 566 -14.75 11.53 30.01
N MET A 567 -13.72 12.26 29.55
CA MET A 567 -12.35 11.75 29.34
C MET A 567 -11.54 11.62 30.65
N ASP A 568 -12.25 11.53 31.76
CA ASP A 568 -11.75 11.60 33.11
C ASP A 568 -11.94 10.20 33.75
#